data_AF-A0A1M5I8H6-F1
#
_entry.id   AF-A0A1M5I8H6-F1
#
_cell.length_a   1.000
_cell.length_b   1.000
_cell.length_c   1.000
_cell.angle_alpha   90.00
_cell.angle_beta   90.00
_cell.angle_gamma   90.00
#
_symmetry.space_group_name_H-M   'P 1'
#
loop_
_entity.id
_entity.type
_entity.pdbx_description
1 polymer ?
#
loop_
_entity_poly.entity_id
_entity_poly.type
_entity_poly.pdbx_seq_one_letter_code
_entity_poly.pdbx_strand_id
1 'polypeptide(L)'
;MDSTYFFSAFGTFGNPNGFRQSYFLGGNAETVKHIRTFDLKTDAVQLFPGSRVYGMRLESAGSSCIVSYTVYSFAKEQNSQRGGTFIGSSLIFVDKTAPESLTIDVLEEFHQYLEKHNVDDGTIAINHSDKFSIHMPKDYDKINLNARPVESLGVSQSGNNYLMVYTGTGASQLQTLFSKALGLLTAYDMIYFTESREVAEFVQHKGIFKIVDLNGFDREIQKSQEEKLRMVTSFIHDLEKEKENLKGDKKTIIDDLERQISQNERRHQENEKKISESKSGIAVIHNEFDQYAAKMDTLINSLKSDGKVEAVRKLHLESRKTFADKIRQGKDFGALNSISPASPFPQRNVKPPLGNDLEDFRRDHSENKKRGLNGYKIAFWSLLLLMLAGICGYLVLLDQGKIRGFTIEEKVAVADHQSDDTLIKEPAVSETPAVLPAAQLNPFPNDNLNENDWRLVAKKAVSGIKIDSLINIIYKENPSAIKDYYKHQRKDYKAHLYSLNEKSFGIIGQDTVMTDTLRKIPNYQKPGSLR
;
A
#
# COMPACT_ATOMS: atom_id res chain seq x y z
N MET A 1 6.18 -20.39 13.92
CA MET A 1 7.01 -19.44 14.69
C MET A 1 7.44 -18.35 13.73
N ASP A 2 7.05 -17.10 13.97
CA ASP A 2 7.48 -15.98 13.15
C ASP A 2 8.94 -15.67 13.48
N SER A 3 9.87 -16.32 12.77
CA SER A 3 11.29 -16.06 12.93
C SER A 3 11.64 -14.71 12.32
N THR A 4 12.23 -13.81 13.13
CA THR A 4 12.67 -12.48 12.68
C THR A 4 14.02 -12.51 11.94
N TYR A 5 14.61 -13.69 11.77
CA TYR A 5 15.78 -13.92 10.92
C TYR A 5 15.85 -15.38 10.47
N PHE A 6 16.46 -15.63 9.32
CA PHE A 6 16.58 -16.97 8.74
C PHE A 6 17.65 -16.99 7.66
N PHE A 7 18.03 -18.19 7.24
CA PHE A 7 18.99 -18.38 6.17
C PHE A 7 18.31 -18.60 4.82
N SER A 8 19.03 -18.26 3.77
CA SER A 8 18.75 -18.65 2.40
C SER A 8 20.02 -19.24 1.80
N ALA A 9 19.89 -20.32 1.03
CA ALA A 9 20.96 -20.86 0.22
C ALA A 9 20.50 -20.97 -1.23
N PHE A 10 21.39 -20.68 -2.15
CA PHE A 10 21.08 -20.55 -3.56
C PHE A 10 22.27 -20.87 -4.44
N GLY A 11 21.99 -21.13 -5.72
CA GLY A 11 23.04 -21.42 -6.69
C GLY A 11 22.51 -21.50 -8.12
N THR A 12 23.45 -21.63 -9.06
CA THR A 12 23.16 -21.81 -10.48
C THR A 12 23.32 -23.29 -10.86
N PHE A 13 22.26 -23.93 -11.36
CA PHE A 13 22.19 -25.38 -11.58
C PHE A 13 22.10 -25.79 -13.05
N GLY A 14 22.22 -24.85 -14.00
CA GLY A 14 22.10 -25.14 -15.43
C GLY A 14 20.70 -25.56 -15.86
N ASN A 15 20.50 -25.82 -17.16
CA ASN A 15 19.20 -26.22 -17.67
C ASN A 15 18.84 -27.65 -17.23
N PRO A 16 17.57 -27.92 -16.85
CA PRO A 16 16.41 -27.01 -16.89
C PRO A 16 16.20 -26.17 -15.61
N ASN A 17 17.07 -26.30 -14.62
CA ASN A 17 16.85 -25.77 -13.26
C ASN A 17 17.18 -24.28 -13.11
N GLY A 18 18.18 -23.76 -13.83
CA GLY A 18 18.61 -22.36 -13.76
C GLY A 18 19.06 -21.95 -12.36
N PHE A 19 18.78 -20.70 -11.97
CA PHE A 19 18.96 -20.23 -10.59
C PHE A 19 17.86 -20.77 -9.67
N ARG A 20 18.25 -21.27 -8.50
CA ARG A 20 17.33 -21.70 -7.44
C ARG A 20 17.76 -21.18 -6.09
N GLN A 21 16.77 -20.86 -5.27
CA GLN A 21 16.92 -20.32 -3.92
C GLN A 21 15.94 -21.02 -2.98
N SER A 22 16.45 -21.41 -1.81
CA SER A 22 15.67 -22.08 -0.77
C SER A 22 15.99 -21.47 0.59
N TYR A 23 15.01 -21.49 1.48
CA TYR A 23 15.09 -20.85 2.79
C TYR A 23 15.14 -21.90 3.88
N PHE A 24 15.92 -21.62 4.91
CA PHE A 24 16.27 -22.57 5.95
C PHE A 24 16.24 -21.92 7.32
N LEU A 25 16.03 -22.76 8.34
CA LEU A 25 16.10 -22.35 9.75
C LEU A 25 15.12 -21.22 10.11
N GLY A 26 14.01 -21.07 9.37
CA GLY A 26 12.98 -20.08 9.62
C GLY A 26 12.41 -19.51 8.32
N GLY A 27 11.73 -18.36 8.43
CA GLY A 27 11.09 -17.66 7.32
C GLY A 27 9.60 -17.98 7.23
N ASN A 28 8.77 -16.95 7.39
CA ASN A 28 7.35 -17.04 7.11
C ASN A 28 7.15 -17.11 5.58
N ALA A 29 6.30 -18.03 5.11
CA ALA A 29 5.99 -18.19 3.69
C ALA A 29 5.48 -16.89 3.04
N GLU A 30 4.79 -16.03 3.79
CA GLU A 30 4.34 -14.73 3.28
C GLU A 30 5.52 -13.76 3.10
N THR A 31 6.40 -13.62 4.09
CA THR A 31 7.59 -12.77 3.99
C THR A 31 8.52 -13.22 2.86
N VAL A 32 8.75 -14.53 2.77
CA VAL A 32 9.65 -15.15 1.79
C VAL A 32 9.20 -14.91 0.33
N LYS A 33 7.89 -14.86 0.06
CA LYS A 33 7.35 -14.56 -1.28
C LYS A 33 7.72 -13.16 -1.78
N HIS A 34 8.01 -12.23 -0.87
CA HIS A 34 8.32 -10.84 -1.18
C HIS A 34 9.83 -10.55 -1.25
N ILE A 35 10.68 -11.53 -0.90
CA ILE A 35 12.13 -11.39 -0.98
C ILE A 35 12.58 -11.59 -2.43
N ARG A 36 13.31 -10.61 -2.97
CA ARG A 36 13.91 -10.75 -4.31
C ARG A 36 14.94 -11.86 -4.33
N THR A 37 15.11 -12.53 -5.46
CA THR A 37 16.17 -13.54 -5.59
C THR A 37 17.54 -12.91 -5.38
N PHE A 38 18.47 -13.68 -4.84
CA PHE A 38 19.87 -13.30 -4.72
C PHE A 38 20.67 -13.69 -5.97
N ASP A 39 20.01 -13.78 -7.12
CA ASP A 39 20.67 -14.15 -8.37
C ASP A 39 21.67 -13.06 -8.78
N LEU A 40 22.93 -13.47 -8.98
CA LEU A 40 23.99 -12.58 -9.37
C LEU A 40 23.81 -12.27 -10.86
N LYS A 41 23.82 -10.99 -11.23
CA LYS A 41 23.83 -10.60 -12.65
C LYS A 41 25.15 -11.00 -13.28
N THR A 42 25.23 -12.21 -13.84
CA THR A 42 26.47 -12.82 -14.35
C THR A 42 27.10 -12.05 -15.52
N ASP A 43 26.34 -11.18 -16.18
CA ASP A 43 26.79 -10.25 -17.20
C ASP A 43 27.50 -9.01 -16.61
N ALA A 44 27.22 -8.68 -15.36
CA ALA A 44 27.82 -7.58 -14.60
C ALA A 44 28.93 -8.03 -13.65
N VAL A 45 28.75 -9.18 -12.99
CA VAL A 45 29.70 -9.73 -12.01
C VAL A 45 29.96 -11.19 -12.35
N GLN A 46 31.23 -11.57 -12.49
CA GLN A 46 31.65 -12.95 -12.70
C GLN A 46 32.54 -13.38 -11.54
N LEU A 47 32.23 -14.55 -10.97
CA LEU A 47 33.04 -15.19 -9.93
C LEU A 47 34.07 -16.11 -10.58
N PHE A 48 35.24 -16.19 -9.93
CA PHE A 48 36.39 -17.00 -10.33
C PHE A 48 36.79 -17.97 -9.20
N PRO A 49 37.46 -19.10 -9.50
CA PRO A 49 37.94 -20.02 -8.47
C PRO A 49 38.70 -19.31 -7.34
N GLY A 50 38.35 -19.60 -6.08
CA GLY A 50 38.97 -18.96 -4.91
C GLY A 50 38.51 -17.52 -4.64
N SER A 51 37.65 -16.93 -5.48
CA SER A 51 37.08 -15.61 -5.22
C SER A 51 35.83 -15.68 -4.33
N ARG A 52 35.65 -14.63 -3.53
CA ARG A 52 34.43 -14.40 -2.76
C ARG A 52 33.91 -13.00 -3.00
N VAL A 53 32.59 -12.89 -2.99
CA VAL A 53 31.88 -11.61 -3.02
C VAL A 53 30.93 -11.60 -1.84
N TYR A 54 31.09 -10.63 -0.96
CA TYR A 54 30.16 -10.33 0.11
C TYR A 54 29.16 -9.30 -0.39
N GLY A 55 27.96 -9.27 0.17
CA GLY A 55 26.94 -8.31 -0.22
C GLY A 55 26.02 -7.96 0.92
N MET A 56 25.46 -6.76 0.85
CA MET A 56 24.45 -6.29 1.78
C MET A 56 23.32 -5.63 0.99
N ARG A 57 22.06 -5.95 1.35
CA ARG A 57 20.85 -5.47 0.69
C ARG A 57 19.82 -5.01 1.71
N LEU A 58 19.17 -3.90 1.41
CA LEU A 58 18.00 -3.39 2.11
C LEU A 58 16.81 -3.44 1.14
N GLU A 59 15.70 -4.05 1.55
CA GLU A 59 14.48 -4.04 0.75
C GLU A 59 13.22 -3.98 1.60
N SER A 60 12.11 -3.56 1.01
CA SER A 60 10.80 -3.56 1.66
C SER A 60 10.01 -4.78 1.19
N ALA A 61 9.50 -5.57 2.13
CA ALA A 61 8.60 -6.68 1.88
C ALA A 61 7.27 -6.42 2.59
N GLY A 62 6.31 -5.84 1.86
CA GLY A 62 5.08 -5.33 2.47
C GLY A 62 5.39 -4.16 3.41
N SER A 63 4.95 -4.26 4.66
CA SER A 63 5.26 -3.28 5.72
C SER A 63 6.59 -3.53 6.43
N SER A 64 7.26 -4.66 6.16
CA SER A 64 8.49 -5.04 6.83
C SER A 64 9.71 -4.59 6.04
N CYS A 65 10.74 -4.18 6.76
CA CYS A 65 12.08 -3.90 6.29
C CYS A 65 12.90 -5.19 6.34
N ILE A 66 13.59 -5.52 5.25
CA ILE A 66 14.43 -6.69 5.15
C ILE A 66 15.87 -6.26 4.94
N VAL A 67 16.75 -6.69 5.85
CA VAL A 67 18.21 -6.52 5.72
C VAL A 67 18.81 -7.89 5.45
N SER A 68 19.53 -8.03 4.35
CA SER A 68 20.16 -9.29 3.96
C SER A 68 21.67 -9.12 3.83
N TYR A 69 22.41 -10.07 4.39
CA TYR A 69 23.85 -10.20 4.25
C TYR A 69 24.12 -11.46 3.44
N THR A 70 24.86 -11.35 2.35
CA THR A 70 25.03 -12.42 1.37
C THR A 70 26.50 -12.74 1.16
N VAL A 71 26.83 -14.02 0.94
CA VAL A 71 28.15 -14.45 0.48
C VAL A 71 27.98 -15.28 -0.77
N TYR A 72 28.83 -15.02 -1.76
CA TYR A 72 28.91 -15.75 -3.00
C TYR A 72 30.30 -16.34 -3.18
N SER A 73 30.36 -17.59 -3.66
CA SER A 73 31.59 -18.27 -4.05
C SER A 73 31.44 -18.96 -5.39
N PHE A 74 32.56 -19.10 -6.09
CA PHE A 74 32.59 -19.78 -7.37
C PHE A 74 32.21 -21.26 -7.22
N ALA A 75 31.26 -21.72 -8.02
CA ALA A 75 30.95 -23.13 -8.17
C ALA A 75 30.29 -23.37 -9.53
N LYS A 76 30.80 -24.32 -10.29
CA LYS A 76 30.28 -24.69 -11.61
C LYS A 76 28.96 -25.41 -11.49
N GLU A 77 28.04 -25.12 -12.39
CA GLU A 77 26.89 -25.98 -12.60
C GLU A 77 27.32 -27.29 -13.28
N GLN A 78 26.60 -28.38 -13.03
CA GLN A 78 26.95 -29.70 -13.57
C GLN A 78 26.97 -29.71 -15.10
N ASN A 79 27.97 -30.40 -15.67
CA ASN A 79 28.10 -30.64 -17.11
C ASN A 79 28.15 -29.37 -17.99
N SER A 80 28.56 -28.24 -17.41
CA SER A 80 28.61 -26.97 -18.12
C SER A 80 30.02 -26.40 -18.18
N GLN A 81 30.33 -25.81 -19.33
CA GLN A 81 31.54 -25.00 -19.54
C GLN A 81 31.25 -23.50 -19.35
N ARG A 82 30.00 -23.15 -18.96
CA ARG A 82 29.60 -21.76 -18.75
C ARG A 82 30.28 -21.20 -17.49
N GLY A 83 31.06 -20.14 -17.68
CA GLY A 83 31.62 -19.36 -16.58
C GLY A 83 30.56 -18.51 -15.85
N GLY A 84 30.92 -18.00 -14.66
CA GLY A 84 30.06 -17.11 -13.87
C GLY A 84 28.94 -17.81 -13.09
N THR A 85 29.02 -19.13 -12.94
CA THR A 85 28.16 -19.93 -12.06
C THR A 85 28.67 -19.86 -10.62
N PHE A 86 27.75 -19.98 -9.65
CA PHE A 86 28.08 -19.77 -8.24
C PHE A 86 27.18 -20.56 -7.30
N ILE A 87 27.66 -20.68 -6.07
CA ILE A 87 26.90 -21.06 -4.89
C ILE A 87 26.94 -19.89 -3.90
N GLY A 88 25.84 -19.68 -3.17
CA GLY A 88 25.77 -18.58 -2.22
C GLY A 88 24.81 -18.84 -1.08
N SER A 89 24.99 -18.04 -0.04
CA SER A 89 24.15 -18.03 1.15
C SER A 89 23.81 -16.61 1.56
N SER A 90 22.73 -16.46 2.31
CA SER A 90 22.28 -15.20 2.87
C SER A 90 21.73 -15.38 4.26
N LEU A 91 22.11 -14.50 5.17
CA LEU A 91 21.45 -14.31 6.46
C LEU A 91 20.53 -13.10 6.36
N ILE A 92 19.25 -13.37 6.53
CA ILE A 92 18.16 -12.42 6.26
C ILE A 92 17.52 -12.06 7.59
N PHE A 93 17.33 -10.77 7.83
CA PHE A 93 16.62 -10.24 8.98
C PHE A 93 15.36 -9.50 8.56
N VAL A 94 14.32 -9.60 9.39
CA VAL A 94 13.03 -8.92 9.23
C VAL A 94 12.87 -7.92 10.37
N ASP A 95 12.78 -6.64 10.02
CA ASP A 95 12.62 -5.48 10.91
C ASP A 95 13.73 -5.31 11.97
N LYS A 96 14.75 -6.15 11.92
CA LYS A 96 15.85 -6.21 12.89
C LYS A 96 17.20 -6.38 12.21
N THR A 97 18.26 -6.21 12.97
CA THR A 97 19.64 -6.61 12.65
C THR A 97 20.33 -7.12 13.90
N ALA A 98 21.50 -7.74 13.78
CA ALA A 98 22.37 -8.09 14.89
C ALA A 98 23.74 -7.44 14.71
N PRO A 99 24.62 -7.44 15.73
CA PRO A 99 25.98 -6.94 15.59
C PRO A 99 26.68 -7.56 14.38
N GLU A 100 27.41 -6.74 13.62
CA GLU A 100 28.01 -7.14 12.35
C GLU A 100 29.02 -8.27 12.53
N SER A 101 29.77 -8.29 13.64
CA SER A 101 30.70 -9.39 13.96
C SER A 101 29.98 -10.73 14.07
N LEU A 102 28.93 -10.80 14.89
CA LEU A 102 28.11 -12.01 15.05
C LEU A 102 27.45 -12.43 13.74
N THR A 103 26.94 -11.47 12.98
CA THR A 103 26.29 -11.70 11.69
C THR A 103 27.26 -12.30 10.67
N ILE A 104 28.47 -11.73 10.57
CA ILE A 104 29.53 -12.20 9.67
C ILE A 104 29.99 -13.60 10.08
N ASP A 105 30.30 -13.83 11.35
CA ASP A 105 30.80 -15.11 11.84
C ASP A 105 29.79 -16.25 11.57
N VAL A 106 28.51 -16.01 11.87
CA VAL A 106 27.43 -16.99 11.67
C VAL A 106 27.15 -17.24 10.19
N LEU A 107 27.16 -16.20 9.35
CA LEU A 107 26.98 -16.34 7.90
C LEU A 107 28.16 -17.07 7.25
N GLU A 108 29.39 -16.74 7.65
CA GLU A 108 30.60 -17.35 7.13
C GLU A 108 30.69 -18.83 7.52
N GLU A 109 30.37 -19.20 8.76
CA GLU A 109 30.28 -20.61 9.19
C GLU A 109 29.25 -21.38 8.36
N PHE A 110 28.06 -20.80 8.15
CA PHE A 110 27.01 -21.41 7.31
C PHE A 110 27.48 -21.61 5.87
N HIS A 111 28.10 -20.58 5.29
CA HIS A 111 28.57 -20.60 3.90
C HIS A 111 29.70 -21.59 3.68
N GLN A 112 30.66 -21.67 4.61
CA GLN A 112 31.76 -22.64 4.55
C GLN A 112 31.24 -24.07 4.61
N TYR A 113 30.24 -24.34 5.46
CA TYR A 113 29.60 -25.66 5.50
C TYR A 113 28.89 -25.98 4.18
N LEU A 114 28.14 -25.01 3.65
CA LEU A 114 27.42 -25.12 2.38
C LEU A 114 28.37 -25.44 1.24
N GLU A 115 29.47 -24.70 1.10
CA GLU A 115 30.50 -24.92 0.07
C GLU A 115 31.12 -26.33 0.21
N LYS A 116 31.59 -26.67 1.41
CA LYS A 116 32.32 -27.93 1.67
C LYS A 116 31.50 -29.20 1.39
N HIS A 117 30.19 -29.18 1.60
CA HIS A 117 29.36 -30.39 1.51
C HIS A 117 28.52 -30.48 0.24
N ASN A 118 28.52 -29.43 -0.59
CA ASN A 118 27.68 -29.38 -1.79
C ASN A 118 28.47 -29.05 -3.06
N VAL A 119 29.76 -28.74 -2.94
CA VAL A 119 30.65 -28.50 -4.08
C VAL A 119 31.74 -29.58 -4.07
N ASP A 120 31.87 -30.30 -5.18
CA ASP A 120 32.89 -31.30 -5.42
C ASP A 120 33.71 -30.89 -6.66
N ASP A 121 35.03 -30.83 -6.51
CA ASP A 121 35.97 -30.31 -7.52
C ASP A 121 35.50 -29.00 -8.19
N GLY A 122 35.02 -28.06 -7.38
CA GLY A 122 34.52 -26.76 -7.84
C GLY A 122 33.20 -26.84 -8.63
N THR A 123 32.47 -27.96 -8.58
CA THR A 123 31.18 -28.18 -9.25
C THR A 123 30.09 -28.49 -8.22
N ILE A 124 28.89 -27.93 -8.37
CA ILE A 124 27.76 -28.19 -7.47
C ILE A 124 27.31 -29.65 -7.65
N ALA A 125 27.35 -30.44 -6.57
CA ALA A 125 27.08 -31.88 -6.59
C ALA A 125 25.59 -32.25 -6.72
N ILE A 126 24.70 -31.27 -6.51
CA ILE A 126 23.25 -31.44 -6.55
C ILE A 126 22.60 -30.56 -7.62
N ASN A 127 21.33 -30.77 -7.89
CA ASN A 127 20.61 -30.11 -8.98
C ASN A 127 19.55 -29.08 -8.54
N HIS A 128 19.38 -28.87 -7.23
CA HIS A 128 18.43 -27.89 -6.70
C HIS A 128 18.83 -27.46 -5.27
N SER A 129 18.51 -26.23 -4.89
CA SER A 129 18.95 -25.61 -3.62
C SER A 129 18.29 -26.19 -2.37
N ASP A 130 17.09 -26.76 -2.47
CA ASP A 130 16.38 -27.41 -1.36
C ASP A 130 17.02 -28.73 -0.92
N LYS A 131 17.88 -29.29 -1.77
CA LYS A 131 18.69 -30.49 -1.52
C LYS A 131 20.06 -30.17 -0.93
N PHE A 132 20.37 -28.90 -0.68
CA PHE A 132 21.65 -28.54 -0.06
C PHE A 132 21.76 -29.17 1.33
N SER A 133 22.89 -29.83 1.59
CA SER A 133 23.29 -30.20 2.93
C SER A 133 23.69 -28.93 3.68
N ILE A 134 22.91 -28.59 4.70
CA ILE A 134 23.10 -27.39 5.52
C ILE A 134 23.29 -27.76 6.99
N HIS A 135 23.93 -26.88 7.74
CA HIS A 135 24.12 -27.02 9.18
C HIS A 135 23.79 -25.71 9.88
N MET A 136 23.21 -25.81 11.07
CA MET A 136 22.93 -24.64 11.91
C MET A 136 24.24 -24.17 12.56
N PRO A 137 24.66 -22.90 12.35
CA PRO A 137 25.88 -22.36 12.96
C PRO A 137 25.82 -22.34 14.48
N LYS A 138 26.96 -22.43 15.15
CA LYS A 138 27.03 -22.59 16.62
C LYS A 138 26.39 -21.44 17.38
N ASP A 139 26.54 -20.24 16.87
CA ASP A 139 26.09 -19.00 17.52
C ASP A 139 24.77 -18.46 16.93
N TYR A 140 24.04 -19.27 16.17
CA TYR A 140 22.76 -18.90 15.56
C TYR A 140 21.73 -18.40 16.58
N ASP A 141 21.65 -19.04 17.75
CA ASP A 141 20.71 -18.65 18.81
C ASP A 141 21.09 -17.32 19.48
N LYS A 142 22.38 -16.93 19.43
CA LYS A 142 22.85 -15.66 19.98
C LYS A 142 22.39 -14.46 19.15
N ILE A 143 21.96 -14.67 17.90
CA ILE A 143 21.44 -13.61 17.03
C ILE A 143 20.23 -12.96 17.67
N ASN A 144 19.24 -13.77 18.09
CA ASN A 144 18.02 -13.24 18.68
C ASN A 144 18.28 -12.44 19.98
N LEU A 145 19.23 -12.90 20.79
CA LEU A 145 19.63 -12.24 22.04
C LEU A 145 20.22 -10.85 21.82
N ASN A 146 20.81 -10.61 20.64
CA ASN A 146 21.47 -9.36 20.29
C ASN A 146 20.74 -8.60 19.18
N ALA A 147 19.52 -9.03 18.81
CA ALA A 147 18.77 -8.42 17.74
C ALA A 147 18.27 -7.03 18.14
N ARG A 148 18.47 -6.05 17.27
CA ARG A 148 18.07 -4.65 17.44
C ARG A 148 17.11 -4.26 16.32
N PRO A 149 16.12 -3.40 16.57
CA PRO A 149 15.25 -2.91 15.51
C PRO A 149 16.08 -2.12 14.49
N VAL A 150 15.72 -2.25 13.22
CA VAL A 150 16.27 -1.39 12.16
C VAL A 150 15.63 0.00 12.32
N GLU A 151 16.45 1.03 12.53
CA GLU A 151 15.96 2.41 12.43
C GLU A 151 15.34 2.59 11.05
N SER A 152 14.16 3.21 10.96
CA SER A 152 13.38 3.36 9.73
C SER A 152 14.16 4.14 8.66
N LEU A 153 15.03 3.43 7.95
CA LEU A 153 15.69 3.90 6.75
C LEU A 153 14.59 4.00 5.69
N GLY A 154 14.38 5.19 5.14
CA GLY A 154 13.48 5.35 4.02
C GLY A 154 13.93 4.41 2.90
N VAL A 155 13.19 3.33 2.68
CA VAL A 155 13.49 2.37 1.61
C VAL A 155 13.11 3.06 0.31
N SER A 156 14.10 3.60 -0.39
CA SER A 156 13.90 4.12 -1.74
C SER A 156 13.49 2.97 -2.65
N GLN A 157 12.50 3.21 -3.51
CA GLN A 157 12.09 2.22 -4.51
C GLN A 157 13.26 1.86 -5.43
N SER A 158 13.29 0.59 -5.85
CA SER A 158 14.38 -0.05 -6.57
C SER A 158 14.82 0.71 -7.82
N GLY A 159 16.04 1.24 -7.80
CA GLY A 159 16.64 1.96 -8.92
C GLY A 159 17.49 1.09 -9.84
N ASN A 160 17.66 -0.21 -9.50
CA ASN A 160 18.71 -1.07 -10.06
C ASN A 160 20.11 -0.44 -9.91
N ASN A 161 20.36 0.20 -8.76
CA ASN A 161 21.62 0.87 -8.50
C ASN A 161 22.51 -0.04 -7.65
N TYR A 162 23.63 -0.51 -8.22
CA TYR A 162 24.52 -1.48 -7.60
C TYR A 162 25.92 -0.88 -7.45
N LEU A 163 26.52 -1.08 -6.28
CA LEU A 163 27.88 -0.65 -5.96
C LEU A 163 28.76 -1.88 -5.71
N MET A 164 29.92 -1.92 -6.35
CA MET A 164 30.99 -2.87 -6.06
C MET A 164 32.14 -2.13 -5.37
N VAL A 165 32.58 -2.63 -4.23
CA VAL A 165 33.70 -2.07 -3.47
C VAL A 165 34.87 -3.06 -3.52
N TYR A 166 35.94 -2.66 -4.19
CA TYR A 166 37.19 -3.42 -4.23
C TYR A 166 38.00 -3.13 -2.97
N THR A 167 38.07 -4.09 -2.05
CA THR A 167 38.68 -3.92 -0.73
C THR A 167 38.93 -5.28 -0.07
N GLY A 168 39.75 -5.31 0.98
CA GLY A 168 39.98 -6.53 1.75
C GLY A 168 38.70 -7.02 2.43
N THR A 169 38.49 -8.34 2.42
CA THR A 169 37.26 -8.97 2.95
C THR A 169 37.50 -9.74 4.26
N GLY A 170 38.55 -9.39 5.00
CA GLY A 170 38.78 -9.90 6.34
C GLY A 170 37.67 -9.49 7.32
N ALA A 171 37.37 -10.33 8.31
CA ALA A 171 36.23 -10.17 9.22
C ALA A 171 36.15 -8.77 9.89
N SER A 172 37.27 -8.25 10.41
CA SER A 172 37.32 -6.92 11.05
C SER A 172 37.03 -5.77 10.07
N GLN A 173 37.45 -5.94 8.82
CA GLN A 173 37.22 -4.96 7.76
C GLN A 173 35.77 -5.01 7.30
N LEU A 174 35.23 -6.21 7.04
CA LEU A 174 33.82 -6.41 6.71
C LEU A 174 32.88 -5.87 7.78
N GLN A 175 33.21 -6.04 9.06
CA GLN A 175 32.43 -5.47 10.17
C GLN A 175 32.28 -3.96 10.02
N THR A 176 33.39 -3.27 9.77
CA THR A 176 33.41 -1.81 9.58
C THR A 176 32.67 -1.40 8.31
N LEU A 177 32.83 -2.17 7.22
CA LEU A 177 32.21 -1.90 5.94
C LEU A 177 30.70 -2.07 5.99
N PHE A 178 30.18 -3.15 6.57
CA PHE A 178 28.74 -3.40 6.70
C PHE A 178 28.04 -2.36 7.59
N SER A 179 28.66 -2.00 8.70
CA SER A 179 28.14 -0.95 9.58
C SER A 179 27.96 0.39 8.83
N LYS A 180 28.94 0.75 8.01
CA LYS A 180 28.88 1.94 7.14
C LYS A 180 27.90 1.78 5.96
N ALA A 181 27.83 0.59 5.38
CA ALA A 181 27.05 0.29 4.18
C ALA A 181 25.55 0.45 4.42
N LEU A 182 25.05 0.13 5.61
CA LEU A 182 23.64 0.27 5.96
C LEU A 182 23.11 1.69 5.68
N GLY A 183 23.92 2.72 5.95
CA GLY A 183 23.57 4.11 5.67
C GLY A 183 23.50 4.48 4.18
N LEU A 184 24.16 3.70 3.32
CA LEU A 184 24.19 3.85 1.86
C LEU A 184 23.10 3.06 1.14
N LEU A 185 22.50 2.06 1.78
CA LEU A 185 21.44 1.24 1.18
C LEU A 185 20.13 2.01 0.94
N THR A 186 20.05 3.27 1.35
CA THR A 186 18.98 4.19 0.90
C THR A 186 19.18 4.68 -0.54
N ALA A 187 20.42 4.62 -1.06
CA ALA A 187 20.81 5.08 -2.39
C ALA A 187 21.16 3.92 -3.35
N TYR A 188 21.54 2.76 -2.80
CA TYR A 188 21.91 1.57 -3.54
C TYR A 188 21.01 0.40 -3.16
N ASP A 189 20.56 -0.37 -4.16
CA ASP A 189 19.77 -1.58 -3.92
C ASP A 189 20.62 -2.65 -3.23
N MET A 190 21.86 -2.81 -3.67
CA MET A 190 22.79 -3.79 -3.12
C MET A 190 24.23 -3.29 -3.26
N ILE A 191 25.00 -3.46 -2.19
CA ILE A 191 26.41 -3.12 -2.15
C ILE A 191 27.19 -4.43 -2.01
N TYR A 192 28.12 -4.65 -2.93
CA TYR A 192 28.99 -5.82 -2.98
C TYR A 192 30.41 -5.44 -2.57
N PHE A 193 31.12 -6.38 -1.94
CA PHE A 193 32.50 -6.24 -1.51
C PHE A 193 33.31 -7.42 -2.00
N THR A 194 34.46 -7.16 -2.60
CA THR A 194 35.38 -8.22 -3.04
C THR A 194 36.82 -7.79 -2.91
N GLU A 195 37.67 -8.73 -2.52
CA GLU A 195 39.12 -8.59 -2.56
C GLU A 195 39.73 -9.21 -3.83
N SER A 196 38.91 -9.86 -4.65
CA SER A 196 39.38 -10.47 -5.89
C SER A 196 39.58 -9.41 -6.96
N ARG A 197 40.84 -9.25 -7.37
CA ARG A 197 41.22 -8.38 -8.49
C ARG A 197 40.52 -8.77 -9.78
N GLU A 198 40.39 -10.07 -10.07
CA GLU A 198 39.75 -10.56 -11.29
C GLU A 198 38.26 -10.19 -11.35
N VAL A 199 37.55 -10.33 -10.22
CA VAL A 199 36.15 -9.89 -10.10
C VAL A 199 36.06 -8.38 -10.30
N ALA A 200 36.92 -7.60 -9.66
CA ALA A 200 36.92 -6.14 -9.76
C ALA A 200 37.19 -5.65 -11.19
N GLU A 201 38.21 -6.19 -11.85
CA GLU A 201 38.54 -5.85 -13.25
C GLU A 201 37.40 -6.23 -14.21
N PHE A 202 36.76 -7.38 -13.99
CA PHE A 202 35.60 -7.78 -14.78
C PHE A 202 34.44 -6.79 -14.63
N VAL A 203 34.07 -6.44 -13.40
CA VAL A 203 33.00 -5.48 -13.11
C VAL A 203 33.31 -4.11 -13.73
N GLN A 204 34.56 -3.65 -13.60
CA GLN A 204 35.02 -2.40 -14.19
C GLN A 204 34.91 -2.42 -15.71
N HIS A 205 35.34 -3.50 -16.36
CA HIS A 205 35.28 -3.66 -17.82
C HIS A 205 33.83 -3.69 -18.33
N LYS A 206 32.91 -4.33 -17.59
CA LYS A 206 31.49 -4.37 -17.98
C LYS A 206 30.81 -3.02 -17.81
N GLY A 207 31.18 -2.24 -16.81
CA GLY A 207 30.64 -0.89 -16.58
C GLY A 207 29.15 -0.85 -16.21
N ILE A 208 28.55 -2.00 -15.89
CA ILE A 208 27.13 -2.10 -15.49
C ILE A 208 26.97 -1.68 -14.03
N PHE A 209 27.89 -2.09 -13.15
CA PHE A 209 27.90 -1.68 -11.75
C PHE A 209 28.95 -0.57 -11.56
N LYS A 210 28.65 0.35 -10.65
CA LYS A 210 29.65 1.32 -10.21
C LYS A 210 30.67 0.59 -9.35
N ILE A 211 31.95 0.72 -9.66
CA ILE A 211 33.03 0.15 -8.87
C ILE A 211 33.88 1.25 -8.23
N VAL A 212 34.23 1.07 -6.96
CA VAL A 212 35.05 2.00 -6.17
C VAL A 212 36.06 1.23 -5.32
N ASP A 213 37.15 1.90 -4.95
CA ASP A 213 38.04 1.45 -3.88
C ASP A 213 37.51 1.87 -2.50
N LEU A 214 38.25 1.56 -1.44
CA LEU A 214 37.88 1.93 -0.08
C LEU A 214 37.71 3.46 0.09
N ASN A 215 38.60 4.27 -0.50
CA ASN A 215 38.50 5.73 -0.45
C ASN A 215 37.26 6.23 -1.20
N GLY A 216 36.94 5.62 -2.34
CA GLY A 216 35.72 5.91 -3.09
C GLY A 216 34.46 5.53 -2.32
N PHE A 217 34.48 4.42 -1.58
CA PHE A 217 33.38 4.04 -0.70
C PHE A 217 33.15 5.09 0.39
N ASP A 218 34.21 5.56 1.07
CA ASP A 218 34.09 6.63 2.07
C ASP A 218 33.59 7.96 1.45
N ARG A 219 33.97 8.29 0.21
CA ARG A 219 33.40 9.43 -0.51
C ARG A 219 31.92 9.28 -0.81
N GLU A 220 31.45 8.10 -1.18
CA GLU A 220 30.01 7.85 -1.37
C GLU A 220 29.22 8.01 -0.06
N ILE A 221 29.78 7.53 1.06
CA ILE A 221 29.19 7.72 2.39
C ILE A 221 29.05 9.20 2.70
N GLN A 222 30.12 9.97 2.54
CA GLN A 222 30.11 11.41 2.79
C GLN A 222 29.08 12.12 1.90
N LYS A 223 29.07 11.81 0.60
CA LYS A 223 28.09 12.37 -0.34
C LYS A 223 26.66 12.07 0.09
N SER A 224 26.36 10.84 0.50
CA SER A 224 25.03 10.47 0.98
C SER A 224 24.64 11.22 2.27
N GLN A 225 25.59 11.44 3.18
CA GLN A 225 25.34 12.23 4.39
C GLN A 225 25.09 13.71 4.06
N GLU A 226 25.86 14.29 3.14
CA GLU A 226 25.67 15.66 2.67
C GLU A 226 24.29 15.85 2.00
N GLU A 227 23.87 14.89 1.16
CA GLU A 227 22.53 14.90 0.55
C GLU A 227 21.42 14.82 1.60
N LYS A 228 21.57 13.96 2.61
CA LYS A 228 20.62 13.87 3.74
C LYS A 228 20.54 15.19 4.51
N LEU A 229 21.68 15.79 4.85
CA LEU A 229 21.73 17.09 5.54
C LEU A 229 21.11 18.22 4.71
N ARG A 230 21.34 18.21 3.39
CA ARG A 230 20.73 19.17 2.46
C ARG A 230 19.21 19.02 2.41
N MET A 231 18.69 17.79 2.35
CA MET A 231 17.24 17.53 2.39
C MET A 231 16.62 18.02 3.70
N VAL A 232 17.25 17.72 4.83
CA VAL A 232 16.78 18.18 6.16
C VAL A 232 16.78 19.72 6.21
N THR A 233 17.85 20.37 5.77
CA THR A 233 17.96 21.83 5.77
C THR A 233 16.91 22.47 4.87
N SER A 234 16.65 21.90 3.68
CA SER A 234 15.59 22.35 2.79
C SER A 234 14.21 22.23 3.43
N PHE A 235 13.91 21.11 4.08
CA PHE A 235 12.64 20.89 4.73
C PHE A 235 12.43 21.81 5.94
N ILE A 236 13.49 22.07 6.72
CA ILE A 236 13.46 23.08 7.79
C ILE A 236 13.14 24.45 7.22
N HIS A 237 13.79 24.85 6.11
CA HIS A 237 13.53 26.12 5.47
C HIS A 237 12.08 26.26 4.99
N ASP A 238 11.51 25.20 4.41
CA ASP A 238 10.12 25.17 3.96
C ASP A 238 9.15 25.34 5.15
N LEU A 239 9.40 24.63 6.26
CA LEU A 239 8.62 24.76 7.49
C LEU A 239 8.74 26.16 8.13
N GLU A 240 9.93 26.75 8.11
CA GLU A 240 10.14 28.12 8.61
C GLU A 240 9.38 29.15 7.76
N LYS A 241 9.39 28.98 6.43
CA LYS A 241 8.63 29.83 5.52
C LYS A 241 7.13 29.69 5.73
N GLU A 242 6.62 28.47 5.90
CA GLU A 242 5.21 28.22 6.21
C GLU A 242 4.81 28.88 7.54
N LYS A 243 5.65 28.74 8.57
CA LYS A 243 5.44 29.40 9.87
C LYS A 243 5.38 30.92 9.74
N GLU A 244 6.20 31.53 8.89
CA GLU A 244 6.17 32.98 8.70
C GLU A 244 4.93 33.43 7.91
N ASN A 245 4.53 32.68 6.88
CA ASN A 245 3.28 32.91 6.15
C ASN A 245 2.07 32.86 7.11
N LEU A 246 2.01 31.87 7.99
CA LEU A 246 0.93 31.75 8.98
C LEU A 246 0.86 32.95 9.93
N LYS A 247 1.99 33.56 10.31
CA LYS A 247 1.97 34.80 11.09
C LYS A 247 1.43 35.98 10.29
N GLY A 248 1.81 36.09 9.02
CA GLY A 248 1.31 37.12 8.11
C GLY A 248 -0.21 37.01 7.91
N ASP A 249 -0.70 35.80 7.69
CA ASP A 249 -2.12 35.50 7.55
C ASP A 249 -2.89 35.83 8.84
N LYS A 250 -2.37 35.40 10.00
CA LYS A 250 -2.94 35.73 11.30
C LYS A 250 -3.07 37.24 11.49
N LYS A 251 -2.00 38.00 11.19
CA LYS A 251 -2.01 39.46 11.33
C LYS A 251 -3.06 40.10 10.43
N THR A 252 -3.11 39.68 9.16
CA THR A 252 -4.07 40.21 8.19
C THR A 252 -5.51 39.96 8.63
N ILE A 253 -5.81 38.77 9.16
CA ILE A 253 -7.14 38.43 9.67
C ILE A 253 -7.50 39.29 10.89
N ILE A 254 -6.56 39.49 11.83
CA ILE A 254 -6.79 40.33 13.01
C ILE A 254 -7.04 41.79 12.60
N ASP A 255 -6.19 42.34 11.73
CA ASP A 255 -6.31 43.73 11.26
C ASP A 255 -7.65 43.98 10.54
N ASP A 256 -8.13 43.02 9.74
CA ASP A 256 -9.43 43.12 9.09
C ASP A 256 -10.59 43.07 10.10
N LEU A 257 -10.52 42.17 11.10
CA LEU A 257 -11.52 42.09 12.16
C LEU A 257 -11.55 43.36 13.02
N GLU A 258 -10.40 43.89 13.42
CA GLU A 258 -10.30 45.15 14.17
C GLU A 258 -10.88 46.33 13.38
N ARG A 259 -10.64 46.37 12.06
CA ARG A 259 -11.22 47.37 11.17
C ARG A 259 -12.74 47.24 11.09
N GLN A 260 -13.26 46.01 11.00
CA GLN A 260 -14.71 45.76 11.00
C GLN A 260 -15.35 46.16 12.33
N ILE A 261 -14.74 45.82 13.46
CA ILE A 261 -15.19 46.22 14.80
C ILE A 261 -15.25 47.75 14.91
N SER A 262 -14.16 48.44 14.55
CA SER A 262 -14.07 49.90 14.60
C SER A 262 -15.15 50.58 13.75
N GLN A 263 -15.46 50.04 12.57
CA GLN A 263 -16.53 50.55 11.72
C GLN A 263 -17.91 50.34 12.35
N ASN A 264 -18.15 49.19 12.96
CA ASN A 264 -19.40 48.89 13.62
C ASN A 264 -19.61 49.75 14.88
N GLU A 265 -18.56 50.00 15.66
CA GLU A 265 -18.60 50.91 16.81
C GLU A 265 -18.97 52.34 16.40
N ARG A 266 -18.37 52.87 15.32
CA ARG A 266 -18.74 54.20 14.79
C ARG A 266 -20.20 54.26 14.37
N ARG A 267 -20.70 53.25 13.65
CA ARG A 267 -22.12 53.17 13.28
C ARG A 267 -23.02 53.09 14.52
N HIS A 268 -22.61 52.37 15.56
CA HIS A 268 -23.36 52.29 16.81
C HIS A 268 -23.47 53.66 17.49
N GLN A 269 -22.37 54.40 17.60
CA GLN A 269 -22.36 55.76 18.16
C GLN A 269 -23.24 56.73 17.34
N GLU A 270 -23.17 56.67 16.00
CA GLU A 270 -24.03 57.49 15.14
C GLU A 270 -25.51 57.14 15.33
N ASN A 271 -25.84 55.85 15.47
CA ASN A 271 -27.20 55.40 15.72
C ASN A 271 -27.69 55.86 17.10
N GLU A 272 -26.85 55.75 18.13
CA GLU A 272 -27.18 56.24 19.48
C GLU A 272 -27.47 57.75 19.48
N LYS A 273 -26.65 58.53 18.77
CA LYS A 273 -26.89 59.97 18.58
C LYS A 273 -28.24 60.23 17.90
N LYS A 274 -28.54 59.55 16.80
CA LYS A 274 -29.83 59.68 16.09
C LYS A 274 -31.02 59.32 16.99
N ILE A 275 -30.90 58.24 17.77
CA ILE A 275 -31.95 57.83 18.73
C ILE A 275 -32.17 58.92 19.78
N SER A 276 -31.09 59.54 20.29
CA SER A 276 -31.19 60.64 21.26
C SER A 276 -31.87 61.89 20.67
N GLU A 277 -31.54 62.25 19.43
CA GLU A 277 -32.15 63.36 18.71
C GLU A 277 -33.64 63.11 18.45
N SER A 278 -34.01 61.89 18.02
CA SER A 278 -35.42 61.51 17.85
C SER A 278 -36.20 61.54 19.17
N LYS A 279 -35.62 61.07 20.28
CA LYS A 279 -36.25 61.14 21.61
C LYS A 279 -36.51 62.59 22.05
N SER A 280 -35.52 63.47 21.85
CA SER A 280 -35.69 64.90 22.11
C SER A 280 -36.77 65.52 21.22
N GLY A 281 -36.80 65.14 19.94
CA GLY A 281 -37.83 65.59 19.00
C GLY A 281 -39.25 65.19 19.42
N ILE A 282 -39.44 63.96 19.90
CA ILE A 282 -40.71 63.49 20.46
C ILE A 282 -41.16 64.35 21.65
N ALA A 283 -40.24 64.66 22.57
CA ALA A 283 -40.56 65.49 23.72
C ALA A 283 -41.02 66.90 23.32
N VAL A 284 -40.37 67.49 22.30
CA VAL A 284 -40.78 68.80 21.74
C VAL A 284 -42.16 68.73 21.12
N ILE A 285 -42.44 67.67 20.33
CA ILE A 285 -43.76 67.46 19.72
C ILE A 285 -44.83 67.34 20.81
N HIS A 286 -44.60 66.51 21.84
CA HIS A 286 -45.55 66.32 22.94
C HIS A 286 -45.90 67.65 23.61
N ASN A 287 -44.88 68.45 23.96
CA ASN A 287 -45.06 69.76 24.56
C ASN A 287 -45.86 70.73 23.68
N GLU A 288 -45.63 70.76 22.37
CA GLU A 288 -46.41 71.62 21.45
C GLU A 288 -47.87 71.16 21.31
N PHE A 289 -48.13 69.84 21.35
CA PHE A 289 -49.50 69.31 21.40
C PHE A 289 -50.19 69.68 22.71
N ASP A 290 -49.53 69.53 23.86
CA ASP A 290 -50.08 69.92 25.17
C ASP A 290 -50.38 71.42 25.23
N GLN A 291 -49.47 72.26 24.74
CA GLN A 291 -49.66 73.71 24.68
C GLN A 291 -50.83 74.09 23.76
N TYR A 292 -50.99 73.41 22.63
CA TYR A 292 -52.11 73.65 21.73
C TYR A 292 -53.44 73.22 22.36
N ALA A 293 -53.46 72.07 23.04
CA ALA A 293 -54.63 71.59 23.79
C ALA A 293 -55.05 72.59 24.88
N ALA A 294 -54.10 73.09 25.68
CA ALA A 294 -54.37 74.12 26.68
C ALA A 294 -54.94 75.41 26.05
N LYS A 295 -54.42 75.82 24.88
CA LYS A 295 -55.00 76.95 24.13
C LYS A 295 -56.44 76.66 23.68
N MET A 296 -56.77 75.43 23.25
CA MET A 296 -58.14 75.05 22.94
C MET A 296 -59.05 75.18 24.17
N ASP A 297 -58.60 74.71 25.34
CA ASP A 297 -59.37 74.84 26.58
C ASP A 297 -59.64 76.30 26.94
N THR A 298 -58.65 77.19 26.78
CA THR A 298 -58.85 78.64 27.00
C THR A 298 -59.87 79.24 26.03
N LEU A 299 -59.87 78.81 24.77
CA LEU A 299 -60.83 79.26 23.75
C LEU A 299 -62.25 78.76 24.05
N ILE A 300 -62.39 77.50 24.47
CA ILE A 300 -63.67 76.91 24.87
C ILE A 300 -64.23 77.66 26.08
N ASN A 301 -63.40 77.98 27.07
CA ASN A 301 -63.82 78.73 28.25
C ASN A 301 -64.24 80.17 27.89
N SER A 302 -63.52 80.84 26.98
CA SER A 302 -63.87 82.18 26.47
C SER A 302 -65.21 82.20 25.73
N LEU A 303 -65.49 81.17 24.92
CA LEU A 303 -66.79 80.97 24.27
C LEU A 303 -67.94 80.80 25.28
N LYS A 304 -67.71 80.02 26.34
CA LYS A 304 -68.70 79.79 27.40
C LYS A 304 -69.01 81.07 28.20
N SER A 305 -68.07 82.00 28.32
CA SER A 305 -68.25 83.23 29.12
C SER A 305 -68.81 84.43 28.34
N ASP A 306 -68.33 84.69 27.11
CA ASP A 306 -68.60 85.97 26.41
C ASP A 306 -69.41 85.79 25.10
N GLY A 307 -69.65 84.55 24.65
CA GLY A 307 -70.56 84.21 23.53
C GLY A 307 -70.16 84.72 22.12
N LYS A 308 -69.04 85.45 21.99
CA LYS A 308 -68.59 86.06 20.72
C LYS A 308 -67.82 85.07 19.84
N VAL A 309 -68.56 84.36 19.00
CA VAL A 309 -68.05 83.28 18.14
C VAL A 309 -66.97 83.75 17.16
N GLU A 310 -67.12 84.92 16.53
CA GLU A 310 -66.21 85.35 15.46
C GLU A 310 -64.80 85.74 15.95
N ALA A 311 -64.69 86.31 17.16
CA ALA A 311 -63.39 86.63 17.75
C ALA A 311 -62.58 85.36 18.10
N VAL A 312 -63.26 84.36 18.66
CA VAL A 312 -62.66 83.06 19.01
C VAL A 312 -62.30 82.27 17.75
N ARG A 313 -63.10 82.38 16.69
CA ARG A 313 -62.82 81.75 15.39
C ARG A 313 -61.51 82.25 14.77
N LYS A 314 -61.26 83.56 14.82
CA LYS A 314 -60.01 84.15 14.34
C LYS A 314 -58.80 83.67 15.15
N LEU A 315 -58.91 83.69 16.48
CA LEU A 315 -57.82 83.28 17.38
C LEU A 315 -57.51 81.76 17.29
N HIS A 316 -58.54 80.93 17.06
CA HIS A 316 -58.37 79.51 16.75
C HIS A 316 -57.60 79.32 15.44
N LEU A 317 -57.94 80.08 14.39
CA LEU A 317 -57.25 79.97 13.09
C LEU A 317 -55.78 80.35 13.19
N GLU A 318 -55.46 81.40 13.94
CA GLU A 318 -54.08 81.83 14.23
C GLU A 318 -53.34 80.76 15.05
N SER A 319 -53.93 80.27 16.13
CA SER A 319 -53.34 79.22 16.96
C SER A 319 -53.08 77.94 16.16
N ARG A 320 -54.01 77.56 15.28
CA ARG A 320 -53.88 76.39 14.41
C ARG A 320 -52.75 76.55 13.40
N LYS A 321 -52.60 77.75 12.84
CA LYS A 321 -51.51 78.07 11.90
C LYS A 321 -50.17 77.98 12.61
N THR A 322 -50.02 78.62 13.77
CA THR A 322 -48.77 78.58 14.55
C THR A 322 -48.40 77.15 14.98
N PHE A 323 -49.39 76.36 15.41
CA PHE A 323 -49.18 74.95 15.74
C PHE A 323 -48.74 74.13 14.52
N ALA A 324 -49.42 74.29 13.38
CA ALA A 324 -49.08 73.57 12.15
C ALA A 324 -47.67 73.91 11.65
N ASP A 325 -47.26 75.18 11.76
CA ASP A 325 -45.93 75.64 11.36
C ASP A 325 -44.85 75.06 12.27
N LYS A 326 -45.08 75.05 13.59
CA LYS A 326 -44.15 74.48 14.57
C LYS A 326 -44.03 72.95 14.47
N ILE A 327 -45.14 72.24 14.25
CA ILE A 327 -45.12 70.78 14.05
C ILE A 327 -44.45 70.40 12.73
N ARG A 328 -44.58 71.23 11.68
CA ARG A 328 -43.85 71.02 10.42
C ARG A 328 -42.34 71.16 10.62
N GLN A 329 -41.89 72.18 11.35
CA GLN A 329 -40.47 72.35 11.69
C GLN A 329 -39.97 71.23 12.60
N GLY A 330 -40.82 70.75 13.53
CA GLY A 330 -40.52 69.61 14.40
C GLY A 330 -40.71 68.23 13.74
N LYS A 331 -41.07 68.12 12.46
CA LYS A 331 -41.19 66.84 11.75
C LYS A 331 -39.92 66.43 11.00
N ASP A 332 -38.95 67.33 10.89
CA ASP A 332 -37.68 67.11 10.19
C ASP A 332 -36.59 66.47 11.07
N PHE A 333 -36.94 65.96 12.26
CA PHE A 333 -36.01 65.13 13.03
C PHE A 333 -35.77 63.85 12.22
N GLY A 334 -34.59 63.79 11.59
CA GLY A 334 -34.23 62.83 10.55
C GLY A 334 -34.88 61.48 10.76
N ALA A 335 -35.73 61.09 9.81
CA ALA A 335 -36.43 59.82 9.85
C ALA A 335 -35.41 58.72 10.19
N LEU A 336 -35.69 57.97 11.26
CA LEU A 336 -34.93 56.76 11.57
C LEU A 336 -35.13 55.84 10.38
N ASN A 337 -34.18 55.88 9.43
CA ASN A 337 -34.15 54.95 8.34
C ASN A 337 -34.22 53.57 8.97
N SER A 338 -35.24 52.80 8.58
CA SER A 338 -35.31 51.38 8.85
C SER A 338 -33.91 50.81 8.66
N ILE A 339 -33.37 50.18 9.71
CA ILE A 339 -32.22 49.30 9.56
C ILE A 339 -32.64 48.37 8.45
N SER A 340 -32.10 48.60 7.24
CA SER A 340 -32.43 47.75 6.10
C SER A 340 -32.22 46.33 6.61
N PRO A 341 -33.23 45.43 6.47
CA PRO A 341 -33.02 44.05 6.83
C PRO A 341 -31.75 43.65 6.11
N ALA A 342 -30.79 43.11 6.87
CA ALA A 342 -29.46 42.76 6.40
C ALA A 342 -29.56 42.39 4.93
N SER A 343 -29.00 43.24 4.06
CA SER A 343 -28.91 42.93 2.64
C SER A 343 -28.48 41.47 2.58
N PRO A 344 -29.26 40.57 1.93
CA PRO A 344 -28.85 39.18 1.84
C PRO A 344 -27.47 39.28 1.21
N PHE A 345 -26.46 38.90 1.97
CA PHE A 345 -25.08 38.87 1.54
C PHE A 345 -25.10 38.51 0.05
N PRO A 346 -24.46 39.28 -0.86
CA PRO A 346 -24.05 38.62 -2.07
C PRO A 346 -23.24 37.45 -1.55
N GLN A 347 -23.74 36.22 -1.73
CA GLN A 347 -22.95 35.02 -1.62
C GLN A 347 -21.88 35.16 -2.71
N ARG A 348 -20.89 36.02 -2.47
CA ARG A 348 -19.55 35.72 -2.88
C ARG A 348 -19.26 34.44 -2.12
N ASN A 349 -19.33 33.35 -2.87
CA ASN A 349 -18.63 32.12 -2.59
C ASN A 349 -17.14 32.44 -2.39
N VAL A 350 -16.79 33.06 -1.27
CA VAL A 350 -15.46 32.94 -0.71
C VAL A 350 -15.56 31.65 0.08
N LYS A 351 -15.26 30.55 -0.62
CA LYS A 351 -14.76 29.37 0.08
C LYS A 351 -13.63 29.87 1.00
N PRO A 352 -13.62 29.55 2.30
CA PRO A 352 -12.40 29.72 3.07
C PRO A 352 -11.29 28.95 2.34
N PRO A 353 -10.07 29.48 2.22
CA PRO A 353 -8.93 28.66 1.82
C PRO A 353 -8.56 27.82 3.06
N LEU A 354 -9.43 26.88 3.40
CA LEU A 354 -9.03 25.71 4.15
C LEU A 354 -8.67 24.68 3.08
N GLY A 355 -7.40 24.27 3.11
CA GLY A 355 -6.76 23.49 2.07
C GLY A 355 -7.60 22.30 1.61
N ASN A 356 -7.53 22.04 0.32
CA ASN A 356 -7.68 20.69 -0.21
C ASN A 356 -6.80 20.55 -1.43
N ASP A 357 -6.08 19.45 -1.42
CA ASP A 357 -5.89 18.53 -2.54
C ASP A 357 -5.21 19.05 -3.81
N LEU A 358 -3.96 18.60 -3.89
CA LEU A 358 -3.12 18.16 -5.00
C LEU A 358 -3.74 17.64 -6.31
N GLU A 359 -5.00 17.90 -6.65
CA GLU A 359 -5.66 17.35 -7.86
C GLU A 359 -6.48 18.43 -8.57
N ASP A 360 -5.85 19.37 -9.28
CA ASP A 360 -6.46 19.94 -10.49
C ASP A 360 -5.46 20.71 -11.38
N PHE A 361 -4.65 19.95 -12.12
CA PHE A 361 -4.06 20.40 -13.38
C PHE A 361 -4.85 19.75 -14.53
N ARG A 362 -6.01 20.33 -14.92
CA ARG A 362 -6.49 20.21 -16.30
C ARG A 362 -7.52 21.27 -16.69
N ARG A 363 -7.09 22.16 -17.59
CA ARG A 363 -7.94 22.90 -18.53
C ARG A 363 -8.86 21.92 -19.28
N ASP A 364 -10.14 22.22 -19.47
CA ASP A 364 -10.62 22.93 -20.66
C ASP A 364 -12.14 23.24 -20.65
N HIS A 365 -12.51 24.09 -21.60
CA HIS A 365 -13.77 24.79 -21.85
C HIS A 365 -15.12 24.02 -21.90
N SER A 366 -16.14 24.75 -21.41
CA SER A 366 -17.45 25.03 -22.04
C SER A 366 -18.59 24.01 -22.09
N GLU A 367 -19.77 24.61 -21.86
CA GLU A 367 -21.13 24.27 -22.33
C GLU A 367 -22.06 23.46 -21.43
N ASN A 368 -23.06 24.20 -20.91
CA ASN A 368 -24.48 23.86 -20.82
C ASN A 368 -24.87 22.38 -20.88
N LYS A 369 -25.33 21.82 -19.76
CA LYS A 369 -26.35 20.76 -19.77
C LYS A 369 -27.14 20.66 -18.47
N LYS A 370 -28.45 20.90 -18.63
CA LYS A 370 -29.62 20.24 -18.04
C LYS A 370 -29.41 19.50 -16.70
N ARG A 371 -30.22 19.89 -15.70
CA ARG A 371 -30.47 19.14 -14.45
C ARG A 371 -30.95 17.71 -14.76
N GLY A 372 -30.03 16.79 -14.98
CA GLY A 372 -30.27 15.36 -14.85
C GLY A 372 -30.04 14.95 -13.40
N LEU A 373 -30.86 14.03 -12.87
CA LEU A 373 -30.53 13.36 -11.61
C LEU A 373 -29.11 12.78 -11.74
N ASN A 374 -28.23 13.16 -10.83
CA ASN A 374 -26.83 12.72 -10.82
C ASN A 374 -26.78 11.21 -10.52
N GLY A 375 -26.83 10.39 -11.58
CA GLY A 375 -26.80 8.92 -11.48
C GLY A 375 -25.62 8.40 -10.67
N TYR A 376 -24.49 9.13 -10.68
CA TYR A 376 -23.34 8.82 -9.83
C TYR A 376 -23.65 8.94 -8.33
N LYS A 377 -24.42 9.95 -7.91
CA LYS A 377 -24.84 10.07 -6.50
C LYS A 377 -25.76 8.91 -6.12
N ILE A 378 -26.67 8.51 -7.01
CA ILE A 378 -27.56 7.36 -6.77
C ILE A 378 -26.76 6.07 -6.66
N ALA A 379 -25.80 5.86 -7.56
CA ALA A 379 -24.91 4.70 -7.56
C ALA A 379 -24.02 4.66 -6.30
N PHE A 380 -23.54 5.81 -5.84
CA PHE A 380 -22.77 5.92 -4.61
C PHE A 380 -23.62 5.56 -3.38
N TRP A 381 -24.82 6.13 -3.26
CA TRP A 381 -25.72 5.84 -2.16
C TRP A 381 -26.23 4.40 -2.18
N SER A 382 -26.47 3.81 -3.35
CA SER A 382 -26.86 2.41 -3.47
C SER A 382 -25.72 1.46 -3.08
N LEU A 383 -24.48 1.76 -3.49
CA LEU A 383 -23.31 0.96 -3.11
C LEU A 383 -23.03 1.07 -1.61
N LEU A 384 -23.15 2.26 -1.03
CA LEU A 384 -22.99 2.47 0.41
C LEU A 384 -24.04 1.70 1.22
N LEU A 385 -25.30 1.69 0.75
CA LEU A 385 -26.39 0.96 1.41
C LEU A 385 -26.21 -0.57 1.29
N LEU A 386 -25.69 -1.05 0.15
CA LEU A 386 -25.33 -2.45 -0.04
C LEU A 386 -24.19 -2.89 0.91
N MET A 387 -23.16 -2.05 1.08
CA MET A 387 -22.05 -2.31 2.00
C MET A 387 -22.52 -2.35 3.45
N LEU A 388 -23.38 -1.41 3.86
CA LEU A 388 -23.98 -1.40 5.20
C LEU A 388 -24.86 -2.64 5.43
N ALA A 389 -25.65 -3.05 4.45
CA ALA A 389 -26.45 -4.28 4.53
C ALA A 389 -25.56 -5.53 4.64
N GLY A 390 -24.44 -5.57 3.91
CA GLY A 390 -23.45 -6.65 4.00
C GLY A 390 -22.78 -6.74 5.37
N ILE A 391 -22.41 -5.59 5.96
CA ILE A 391 -21.84 -5.51 7.31
C ILE A 391 -22.88 -5.94 8.35
N CYS A 392 -24.12 -5.45 8.26
CA CYS A 392 -25.20 -5.88 9.15
C CYS A 392 -25.49 -7.38 9.03
N GLY A 393 -25.51 -7.92 7.80
CA GLY A 393 -25.70 -9.36 7.57
C GLY A 393 -24.56 -10.21 8.14
N TYR A 394 -23.32 -9.76 7.98
CA TYR A 394 -22.14 -10.40 8.54
C TYR A 394 -22.16 -10.42 10.08
N LEU A 395 -22.56 -9.31 10.71
CA LEU A 395 -22.69 -9.22 12.16
C LEU A 395 -23.82 -10.12 12.68
N VAL A 396 -24.97 -10.17 12.02
CA VAL A 396 -26.09 -11.06 12.40
C VAL A 396 -25.74 -12.54 12.19
N LEU A 397 -24.97 -12.88 11.16
CA LEU A 397 -24.53 -14.25 10.89
C LEU A 397 -23.44 -14.74 11.85
N LEU A 398 -22.58 -13.85 12.35
CA LEU A 398 -21.58 -14.19 13.36
C LEU A 398 -22.15 -14.25 14.78
N ASP A 399 -23.21 -13.48 15.07
CA ASP A 399 -23.85 -13.48 16.39
C ASP A 399 -24.79 -14.69 16.61
N GLN A 400 -25.15 -15.42 15.54
CA GLN A 400 -25.87 -16.69 15.62
C GLN A 400 -24.94 -17.91 15.63
N GLY A 401 -23.82 -17.82 16.35
CA GLY A 401 -22.91 -18.93 16.68
C GLY A 401 -23.56 -20.04 17.52
N LYS A 402 -24.51 -20.79 16.92
CA LYS A 402 -24.90 -22.14 17.33
C LYS A 402 -24.83 -23.06 16.11
N ILE A 403 -23.63 -23.57 15.87
CA ILE A 403 -23.41 -24.70 14.98
C ILE A 403 -24.11 -25.92 15.60
N ARG A 404 -25.28 -26.27 15.06
CA ARG A 404 -25.93 -27.56 15.32
C ARG A 404 -25.25 -28.63 14.47
N GLY A 405 -24.51 -29.50 15.16
CA GLY A 405 -24.38 -30.95 14.95
C GLY A 405 -24.01 -31.49 13.56
N PHE A 406 -22.80 -32.04 13.46
CA PHE A 406 -22.60 -33.28 12.71
C PHE A 406 -21.72 -34.24 13.53
N THR A 407 -22.35 -35.32 13.97
CA THR A 407 -21.78 -36.46 14.69
C THR A 407 -21.09 -37.37 13.68
N ILE A 408 -19.83 -37.74 13.92
CA ILE A 408 -19.17 -38.83 13.18
C ILE A 408 -19.09 -40.01 14.14
N GLU A 409 -19.78 -41.10 13.80
CA GLU A 409 -19.65 -42.40 14.46
C GLU A 409 -18.26 -42.99 14.20
N GLU A 410 -17.52 -43.23 15.26
CA GLU A 410 -16.29 -44.00 15.28
C GLU A 410 -16.63 -45.49 15.41
N LYS A 411 -16.46 -46.26 14.31
CA LYS A 411 -16.42 -47.72 14.40
C LYS A 411 -14.98 -48.18 14.61
N VAL A 412 -14.65 -48.45 15.86
CA VAL A 412 -13.49 -49.25 16.26
C VAL A 412 -13.74 -50.70 15.86
N ALA A 413 -12.81 -51.28 15.09
CA ALA A 413 -12.67 -52.73 14.95
C ALA A 413 -11.23 -53.10 15.37
N VAL A 414 -11.15 -53.73 16.55
CA VAL A 414 -9.99 -54.43 17.09
C VAL A 414 -9.94 -55.82 16.46
N ALA A 415 -8.77 -56.25 15.99
CA ALA A 415 -8.42 -57.66 15.90
C ALA A 415 -6.91 -57.82 16.10
N ASP A 416 -6.60 -58.65 17.10
CA ASP A 416 -5.30 -58.98 17.66
C ASP A 416 -4.48 -59.98 16.81
N HIS A 417 -3.16 -59.89 17.02
CA HIS A 417 -2.12 -60.93 17.04
C HIS A 417 -2.16 -62.14 16.09
N GLN A 418 -1.06 -62.34 15.35
CA GLN A 418 -0.03 -63.33 15.75
C GLN A 418 1.26 -63.25 14.90
N SER A 419 2.35 -63.44 15.62
CA SER A 419 3.76 -63.64 15.24
C SER A 419 4.00 -65.00 14.58
N ASP A 420 4.92 -65.08 13.61
CA ASP A 420 5.98 -66.09 13.62
C ASP A 420 7.13 -65.78 12.63
N ASP A 421 8.21 -66.52 12.84
CA ASP A 421 9.62 -66.16 12.66
C ASP A 421 10.26 -66.57 11.31
N THR A 422 11.45 -65.98 11.06
CA THR A 422 12.60 -66.47 10.26
C THR A 422 12.68 -66.46 8.70
N LEU A 423 13.89 -66.03 8.28
CA LEU A 423 14.79 -66.52 7.21
C LEU A 423 14.84 -65.85 5.81
N ILE A 424 15.95 -65.10 5.66
CA ILE A 424 16.83 -64.87 4.49
C ILE A 424 16.46 -65.61 3.18
N LYS A 425 16.26 -64.83 2.10
CA LYS A 425 16.83 -65.09 0.76
C LYS A 425 16.63 -63.91 -0.22
N GLU A 426 17.73 -63.38 -0.75
CA GLU A 426 17.82 -62.92 -2.15
C GLU A 426 17.66 -64.13 -3.10
N PRO A 427 17.41 -64.00 -4.43
CA PRO A 427 17.63 -62.84 -5.29
C PRO A 427 16.52 -62.56 -6.36
N ALA A 428 16.82 -61.61 -7.25
CA ALA A 428 16.49 -61.57 -8.69
C ALA A 428 15.47 -60.52 -9.19
N VAL A 429 16.06 -59.56 -9.89
CA VAL A 429 15.58 -58.72 -11.01
C VAL A 429 14.32 -59.24 -11.72
N SER A 430 13.30 -58.40 -11.81
CA SER A 430 12.30 -58.43 -12.87
C SER A 430 11.81 -57.01 -13.18
N GLU A 431 11.95 -56.63 -14.45
CA GLU A 431 11.38 -55.41 -15.02
C GLU A 431 9.86 -55.54 -15.12
N THR A 432 9.13 -54.61 -14.50
CA THR A 432 7.72 -54.34 -14.79
C THR A 432 7.44 -52.87 -14.45
N PRO A 433 6.45 -52.23 -15.10
CA PRO A 433 6.57 -50.88 -15.64
C PRO A 433 6.50 -49.84 -14.53
N ALA A 434 7.28 -48.77 -14.69
CA ALA A 434 7.25 -47.61 -13.83
C ALA A 434 5.80 -47.14 -13.59
N VAL A 435 5.32 -47.37 -12.36
CA VAL A 435 4.15 -46.67 -11.83
C VAL A 435 4.50 -45.19 -11.88
N LEU A 436 3.82 -44.45 -12.76
CA LEU A 436 3.99 -43.01 -12.86
C LEU A 436 3.73 -42.41 -11.46
N PRO A 437 4.68 -41.64 -10.90
CA PRO A 437 4.44 -40.97 -9.63
C PRO A 437 3.20 -40.08 -9.75
N ALA A 438 2.33 -40.14 -8.74
CA ALA A 438 1.09 -39.39 -8.71
C ALA A 438 1.37 -37.91 -8.99
N ALA A 439 0.84 -37.41 -10.11
CA ALA A 439 1.04 -36.03 -10.56
C ALA A 439 0.54 -35.06 -9.48
N GLN A 440 1.46 -34.37 -8.79
CA GLN A 440 1.13 -33.36 -7.78
C GLN A 440 0.95 -32.01 -8.46
N LEU A 441 -0.31 -31.66 -8.74
CA LEU A 441 -0.68 -30.32 -9.17
C LEU A 441 -0.62 -29.32 -8.00
N ASN A 442 -0.08 -28.13 -8.24
CA ASN A 442 -0.01 -27.03 -7.28
C ASN A 442 -0.59 -25.71 -7.86
N PRO A 443 -1.70 -25.17 -7.34
CA PRO A 443 -2.49 -25.68 -6.21
C PRO A 443 -3.15 -27.03 -6.55
N PHE A 444 -3.45 -27.84 -5.54
CA PHE A 444 -4.16 -29.10 -5.77
C PHE A 444 -5.60 -28.79 -6.20
N PRO A 445 -6.13 -29.43 -7.27
CA PRO A 445 -7.51 -29.21 -7.69
C PRO A 445 -8.48 -29.50 -6.55
N ASN A 446 -9.36 -28.54 -6.25
CA ASN A 446 -10.31 -28.63 -5.14
C ASN A 446 -11.77 -28.69 -5.61
N ASP A 447 -12.04 -28.56 -6.91
CA ASP A 447 -13.36 -28.77 -7.50
C ASP A 447 -13.24 -29.28 -8.96
N ASN A 448 -14.38 -29.50 -9.62
CA ASN A 448 -14.48 -29.73 -11.04
C ASN A 448 -15.12 -28.54 -11.76
N LEU A 449 -14.89 -28.47 -13.06
CA LEU A 449 -15.52 -27.49 -13.93
C LEU A 449 -17.06 -27.57 -13.83
N ASN A 450 -17.72 -26.43 -13.72
CA ASN A 450 -19.19 -26.37 -13.62
C ASN A 450 -19.85 -26.80 -14.95
N GLU A 451 -21.15 -27.09 -14.94
CA GLU A 451 -21.85 -27.65 -16.10
C GLU A 451 -21.85 -26.72 -17.33
N ASN A 452 -21.92 -25.40 -17.12
CA ASN A 452 -21.93 -24.43 -18.22
C ASN A 452 -20.57 -24.37 -18.93
N ASP A 453 -19.49 -24.29 -18.15
CA ASP A 453 -18.12 -24.25 -18.63
C ASP A 453 -17.70 -25.60 -19.24
N TRP A 454 -18.20 -26.71 -18.68
CA TRP A 454 -18.01 -28.04 -19.23
C TRP A 454 -18.66 -28.19 -20.61
N ARG A 455 -19.88 -27.66 -20.81
CA ARG A 455 -20.55 -27.66 -22.12
C ARG A 455 -19.77 -26.89 -23.19
N LEU A 456 -19.08 -25.81 -22.82
CA LEU A 456 -18.23 -25.05 -23.75
C LEU A 456 -17.02 -25.86 -24.22
N VAL A 457 -16.40 -26.63 -23.32
CA VAL A 457 -15.32 -27.56 -23.65
C VAL A 457 -15.86 -28.71 -24.50
N ALA A 458 -16.97 -29.34 -24.09
CA ALA A 458 -17.56 -30.50 -24.77
C ALA A 458 -17.99 -30.17 -26.21
N LYS A 459 -18.47 -28.95 -26.48
CA LYS A 459 -18.84 -28.51 -27.85
C LYS A 459 -17.64 -28.46 -28.81
N LYS A 460 -16.42 -28.30 -28.27
CA LYS A 460 -15.17 -28.17 -29.04
C LYS A 460 -14.29 -29.42 -28.98
N ALA A 461 -14.49 -30.27 -27.98
CA ALA A 461 -13.82 -31.55 -27.81
C ALA A 461 -14.55 -32.64 -28.61
N VAL A 462 -14.11 -32.89 -29.84
CA VAL A 462 -14.64 -33.96 -30.71
C VAL A 462 -13.86 -35.26 -30.46
N SER A 463 -14.52 -36.42 -30.56
CA SER A 463 -13.85 -37.73 -30.48
C SER A 463 -12.75 -37.84 -31.54
N GLY A 464 -11.60 -38.42 -31.15
CA GLY A 464 -10.38 -38.52 -31.95
C GLY A 464 -9.33 -37.42 -31.71
N ILE A 465 -9.63 -36.41 -30.87
CA ILE A 465 -8.65 -35.37 -30.53
C ILE A 465 -7.54 -35.91 -29.62
N LYS A 466 -6.29 -35.55 -29.92
CA LYS A 466 -5.13 -35.80 -29.03
C LYS A 466 -5.28 -35.05 -27.71
N ILE A 467 -4.91 -35.68 -26.60
CA ILE A 467 -5.01 -35.09 -25.26
C ILE A 467 -4.25 -33.75 -25.13
N ASP A 468 -3.15 -33.55 -25.86
CA ASP A 468 -2.43 -32.26 -25.86
C ASP A 468 -3.25 -31.13 -26.48
N SER A 469 -3.97 -31.43 -27.57
CA SER A 469 -4.89 -30.49 -28.22
C SER A 469 -6.12 -30.24 -27.36
N LEU A 470 -6.60 -31.25 -26.64
CA LEU A 470 -7.70 -31.13 -25.69
C LEU A 470 -7.36 -30.18 -24.53
N ILE A 471 -6.14 -30.26 -23.99
CA ILE A 471 -5.69 -29.35 -22.93
C ILE A 471 -5.63 -27.91 -23.42
N ASN A 472 -5.22 -27.68 -24.67
CA ASN A 472 -5.27 -26.33 -25.26
C ASN A 472 -6.71 -25.79 -25.31
N ILE A 473 -7.69 -26.64 -25.64
CA ILE A 473 -9.11 -26.26 -25.63
C ILE A 473 -9.55 -25.92 -24.20
N ILE A 474 -9.24 -26.78 -23.22
CA ILE A 474 -9.60 -26.56 -21.82
C ILE A 474 -9.01 -25.24 -21.30
N TYR A 475 -7.74 -24.96 -21.59
CA TYR A 475 -7.07 -23.72 -21.16
C TYR A 475 -7.61 -22.48 -21.86
N LYS A 476 -8.08 -22.61 -23.11
CA LYS A 476 -8.65 -21.50 -23.86
C LYS A 476 -10.04 -21.13 -23.36
N GLU A 477 -10.88 -22.12 -23.07
CA GLU A 477 -12.24 -21.88 -22.61
C GLU A 477 -12.31 -21.51 -21.12
N ASN A 478 -11.33 -21.95 -20.31
CA ASN A 478 -11.32 -21.75 -18.86
C ASN A 478 -10.02 -21.13 -18.35
N PRO A 479 -9.72 -19.87 -18.74
CA PRO A 479 -8.45 -19.24 -18.40
C PRO A 479 -8.30 -19.03 -16.88
N SER A 480 -9.31 -18.45 -16.24
CA SER A 480 -9.27 -18.06 -14.82
C SER A 480 -9.37 -19.22 -13.83
N ALA A 481 -10.00 -20.34 -14.22
CA ALA A 481 -10.21 -21.50 -13.33
C ALA A 481 -9.16 -22.60 -13.50
N ILE A 482 -8.48 -22.64 -14.66
CA ILE A 482 -7.57 -23.73 -15.01
C ILE A 482 -6.25 -23.20 -15.57
N LYS A 483 -6.27 -22.42 -16.66
CA LYS A 483 -5.02 -22.01 -17.33
C LYS A 483 -4.11 -21.21 -16.40
N ASP A 484 -4.66 -20.26 -15.65
CA ASP A 484 -3.88 -19.34 -14.83
C ASP A 484 -3.12 -20.07 -13.71
N TYR A 485 -3.69 -21.17 -13.20
CA TYR A 485 -3.07 -22.02 -12.18
C TYR A 485 -2.12 -23.07 -12.75
N TYR A 486 -2.46 -23.67 -13.90
CA TYR A 486 -1.77 -24.87 -14.40
C TYR A 486 -0.96 -24.66 -15.69
N LYS A 487 -0.89 -23.44 -16.26
CA LYS A 487 -0.14 -23.15 -17.50
C LYS A 487 1.32 -23.63 -17.48
N HIS A 488 1.97 -23.64 -16.30
CA HIS A 488 3.35 -24.07 -16.12
C HIS A 488 3.48 -25.56 -15.71
N GLN A 489 2.37 -26.23 -15.42
CA GLN A 489 2.28 -27.64 -15.01
C GLN A 489 1.50 -28.47 -16.02
N ARG A 490 1.62 -28.14 -17.31
CA ARG A 490 0.83 -28.76 -18.38
C ARG A 490 1.01 -30.28 -18.44
N LYS A 491 2.24 -30.78 -18.20
CA LYS A 491 2.57 -32.21 -18.21
C LYS A 491 1.88 -32.95 -17.07
N ASP A 492 1.89 -32.36 -15.87
CA ASP A 492 1.27 -32.94 -14.68
C ASP A 492 -0.26 -32.86 -14.76
N TYR A 493 -0.79 -31.75 -15.31
CA TYR A 493 -2.21 -31.58 -15.55
C TYR A 493 -2.74 -32.57 -16.59
N LYS A 494 -1.94 -32.88 -17.62
CA LYS A 494 -2.25 -33.93 -18.61
C LYS A 494 -2.37 -35.30 -17.95
N ALA A 495 -1.38 -35.68 -17.13
CA ALA A 495 -1.38 -36.95 -16.44
C ALA A 495 -2.56 -37.06 -15.46
N HIS A 496 -2.86 -35.99 -14.74
CA HIS A 496 -3.98 -35.94 -13.81
C HIS A 496 -5.34 -36.01 -14.53
N LEU A 497 -5.52 -35.26 -15.63
CA LEU A 497 -6.74 -35.31 -16.45
C LEU A 497 -6.98 -36.70 -17.05
N TYR A 498 -5.92 -37.37 -17.50
CA TYR A 498 -6.00 -38.75 -18.00
C TYR A 498 -6.44 -39.70 -16.89
N SER A 499 -5.81 -39.64 -15.71
CA SER A 499 -6.13 -40.51 -14.57
C SER A 499 -7.59 -40.39 -14.11
N LEU A 500 -8.18 -39.18 -14.20
CA LEU A 500 -9.58 -38.95 -13.82
C LEU A 500 -10.60 -39.42 -14.86
N ASN A 501 -10.17 -39.63 -16.10
CA ASN A 501 -11.04 -39.96 -17.23
C ASN A 501 -10.49 -41.12 -18.07
N GLU A 502 -9.85 -42.11 -17.44
CA GLU A 502 -9.15 -43.20 -18.12
C GLU A 502 -10.03 -43.89 -19.18
N LYS A 503 -11.32 -44.08 -18.87
CA LYS A 503 -12.31 -44.70 -19.77
C LYS A 503 -12.68 -43.84 -20.98
N SER A 504 -12.38 -42.55 -20.95
CA SER A 504 -12.68 -41.59 -22.03
C SER A 504 -11.52 -41.43 -23.02
N PHE A 505 -10.39 -42.10 -22.79
CA PHE A 505 -9.21 -42.03 -23.63
C PHE A 505 -8.80 -43.42 -24.14
N GLY A 506 -8.37 -43.47 -25.40
CA GLY A 506 -7.77 -44.64 -26.04
C GLY A 506 -6.35 -44.33 -26.50
N ILE A 507 -5.52 -45.36 -26.61
CA ILE A 507 -4.17 -45.26 -27.17
C ILE A 507 -4.25 -45.69 -28.63
N ILE A 508 -3.99 -44.78 -29.57
CA ILE A 508 -3.90 -45.07 -31.00
C ILE A 508 -2.46 -44.76 -31.43
N GLY A 509 -1.69 -45.80 -31.72
CA GLY A 509 -0.25 -45.67 -32.00
C GLY A 509 0.51 -45.17 -30.76
N GLN A 510 1.24 -44.06 -30.90
CA GLN A 510 1.96 -43.41 -29.79
C GLN A 510 1.15 -42.28 -29.12
N ASP A 511 -0.06 -41.98 -29.61
CA ASP A 511 -0.86 -40.86 -29.13
C ASP A 511 -2.01 -41.33 -28.22
N THR A 512 -2.23 -40.58 -27.14
CA THR A 512 -3.44 -40.67 -26.32
C THR A 512 -4.53 -39.78 -26.91
N VAL A 513 -5.62 -40.39 -27.38
CA VAL A 513 -6.75 -39.70 -28.01
C VAL A 513 -8.02 -39.86 -27.21
N MET A 514 -8.87 -38.84 -27.23
CA MET A 514 -10.17 -38.88 -26.57
C MET A 514 -11.14 -39.72 -27.41
N THR A 515 -11.65 -40.82 -26.87
CA THR A 515 -12.56 -41.75 -27.57
C THR A 515 -14.02 -41.52 -27.16
N ASP A 516 -14.26 -41.02 -25.95
CA ASP A 516 -15.58 -40.76 -25.38
C ASP A 516 -15.60 -39.41 -24.62
N THR A 517 -16.75 -39.00 -24.10
CA THR A 517 -16.96 -37.74 -23.37
C THR A 517 -16.19 -37.68 -22.04
N LEU A 518 -15.66 -36.49 -21.71
CA LEU A 518 -14.94 -36.26 -20.45
C LEU A 518 -15.91 -36.18 -19.27
N ARG A 519 -15.71 -36.99 -18.23
CA ARG A 519 -16.57 -37.01 -17.06
C ARG A 519 -16.19 -35.98 -16.00
N LYS A 520 -14.89 -35.70 -15.86
CA LYS A 520 -14.35 -34.79 -14.83
C LYS A 520 -13.24 -33.92 -15.42
N ILE A 521 -13.36 -32.61 -15.26
CA ILE A 521 -12.29 -31.67 -15.60
C ILE A 521 -11.89 -30.96 -14.30
N PRO A 522 -10.72 -31.27 -13.72
CA PRO A 522 -10.30 -30.73 -12.44
C PRO A 522 -9.98 -29.22 -12.56
N ASN A 523 -10.45 -28.40 -11.61
CA ASN A 523 -10.12 -26.99 -11.54
C ASN A 523 -9.74 -26.57 -10.12
N TYR A 524 -9.26 -25.34 -9.96
CA TYR A 524 -8.99 -24.75 -8.66
C TYR A 524 -9.88 -23.52 -8.45
N GLN A 525 -10.69 -23.55 -7.40
CA GLN A 525 -11.48 -22.41 -6.94
C GLN A 525 -10.78 -21.79 -5.73
N LYS A 526 -10.48 -20.49 -5.85
CA LYS A 526 -9.92 -19.72 -4.76
C LYS A 526 -10.95 -19.60 -3.62
N PRO A 527 -10.60 -19.86 -2.35
CA PRO A 527 -11.50 -19.63 -1.22
C PRO A 527 -11.96 -18.16 -1.22
N GLY A 528 -13.28 -17.93 -1.30
CA GLY A 528 -13.88 -16.59 -1.42
C GLY A 528 -14.43 -16.22 -2.81
N SER A 529 -14.25 -17.06 -3.82
CA SER A 529 -14.90 -16.94 -5.13
C SER A 529 -16.33 -17.51 -5.06
N LEU A 530 -17.36 -16.66 -4.92
CA LEU A 530 -18.76 -17.10 -5.06
C LEU A 530 -19.05 -17.49 -6.52
N ARG A 531 -19.81 -18.58 -6.70
CA ARG A 531 -20.30 -19.07 -8.01
C ARG A 531 -21.34 -18.15 -8.62
#